data_AF-A0A0C2C6Q9-F1
#
_entry.id   AF-A0A0C2C6Q9-F1
#
_cell.length_a   1.000
_cell.length_b   1.000
_cell.length_c   1.000
_cell.angle_alpha   90.00
_cell.angle_beta   90.00
_cell.angle_gamma   90.00
#
_symmetry.space_group_name_H-M   'P 1'
#
loop_
_entity.id
_entity.type
_entity.pdbx_description
1 polymer ?
#
loop_
_entity_poly.entity_id
_entity_poly.type
_entity_poly.pdbx_seq_one_letter_code
_entity_poly.pdbx_strand_id
1 'polypeptide(L)'
;IFQTKRGDRFWYENFFYPSAFSTAQLEEIRKTTLARVICDTSDNIRFIQHNVFSLQDDYGNCPVSCSSSIIDGINFSVWKDEEPKRAVPITKATVEKAIRLGIEQYNRLQESEGRRIRAHGPPPNRNSQSAVFSHASLMAPKRESLDIARTAGVLREATKVLVHGTGLDDNEKLPVGLDVATLQQLLPDVEVEKIVGNFTPFLGRDPLPKEQCLPQPLPCDHTTKYR
;
A
#
# COMPACT_ATOMS: atom_id res chain seq x y z
N ILE A 1 -34.36 7.17 25.97
CA ILE A 1 -34.58 7.38 24.51
C ILE A 1 -34.27 8.83 24.10
N PHE A 2 -34.94 9.85 24.63
CA PHE A 2 -34.68 11.26 24.24
C PHE A 2 -33.27 11.77 24.56
N GLN A 3 -32.70 11.37 25.70
CA GLN A 3 -31.34 11.77 26.08
C GLN A 3 -30.30 11.16 25.15
N THR A 4 -30.47 9.89 24.76
CA THR A 4 -29.58 9.19 23.83
C THR A 4 -29.62 9.83 22.44
N LYS A 5 -30.82 10.12 21.91
CA LYS A 5 -30.97 10.78 20.60
C LYS A 5 -30.34 12.19 20.58
N ARG A 6 -30.58 13.00 21.62
CA ARG A 6 -30.08 14.39 21.66
C ARG A 6 -28.61 14.52 22.06
N GLY A 7 -28.11 13.60 22.88
CA GLY A 7 -26.72 13.59 23.35
C GLY A 7 -25.74 12.94 22.37
N ASP A 8 -26.25 12.21 21.37
CA ASP A 8 -25.42 11.59 20.35
C ASP A 8 -25.13 12.57 19.21
N ARG A 9 -23.85 12.99 19.13
CA ARG A 9 -23.36 13.86 18.07
C ARG A 9 -23.48 13.22 16.68
N PHE A 10 -23.40 11.89 16.60
CA PHE A 10 -23.44 11.11 15.36
C PHE A 10 -24.83 10.56 15.06
N TRP A 11 -25.86 11.01 15.76
CA TRP A 11 -27.22 10.67 15.41
C TRP A 11 -27.49 11.01 13.94
N TYR A 12 -27.96 10.04 13.16
CA TYR A 12 -28.01 10.11 11.69
C TYR A 12 -28.88 11.27 11.13
N GLU A 13 -29.80 11.82 11.93
CA GLU A 13 -30.61 12.98 11.53
C GLU A 13 -30.00 14.34 11.91
N ASN A 14 -28.83 14.35 12.55
CA ASN A 14 -28.15 15.60 12.89
C ASN A 14 -27.59 16.28 11.64
N PHE A 15 -27.63 17.61 11.64
CA PHE A 15 -27.18 18.46 10.52
C PHE A 15 -25.81 19.12 10.75
N PHE A 16 -25.11 18.77 11.83
CA PHE A 16 -23.82 19.37 12.17
C PHE A 16 -22.67 18.77 11.33
N TYR A 17 -22.04 19.60 10.50
CA TYR A 17 -20.82 19.25 9.75
C TYR A 17 -19.64 18.99 10.72
N PRO A 18 -18.73 18.01 10.44
CA PRO A 18 -18.60 17.16 9.26
C PRO A 18 -19.34 15.81 9.33
N SER A 19 -20.15 15.58 10.37
CA SER A 19 -20.75 14.26 10.64
C SER A 19 -22.17 14.09 10.12
N ALA A 20 -22.71 15.10 9.43
CA ALA A 20 -24.04 15.07 8.85
C ALA A 20 -24.07 14.33 7.51
N PHE A 21 -25.10 13.52 7.30
CA PHE A 21 -25.42 12.97 5.99
C PHE A 21 -25.95 14.07 5.06
N SER A 22 -25.74 13.89 3.75
CA SER A 22 -26.42 14.70 2.75
C SER A 22 -27.93 14.43 2.77
N THR A 23 -28.74 15.34 2.22
CA THR A 23 -30.20 15.14 2.15
C THR A 23 -30.56 13.87 1.39
N ALA A 24 -29.88 13.60 0.26
CA ALA A 24 -30.07 12.39 -0.54
C ALA A 24 -29.69 11.11 0.23
N GLN A 25 -28.60 11.14 1.00
CA GLN A 25 -28.20 10.03 1.86
C GLN A 25 -29.23 9.80 2.98
N LEU A 26 -29.76 10.86 3.58
CA LEU A 26 -30.76 10.77 4.64
C LEU A 26 -32.10 10.22 4.14
N GLU A 27 -32.53 10.60 2.93
CA GLU A 27 -33.72 10.03 2.28
C GLU A 27 -33.58 8.53 2.07
N GLU A 28 -32.40 8.09 1.60
CA GLU A 28 -32.09 6.68 1.42
C GLU A 28 -32.06 5.90 2.75
N ILE A 29 -31.50 6.47 3.83
CA ILE A 29 -31.57 5.86 5.16
C ILE A 29 -33.03 5.75 5.64
N ARG A 30 -33.84 6.80 5.49
CA ARG A 30 -35.25 6.81 5.94
C ARG A 30 -36.14 5.82 5.18
N LYS A 31 -35.79 5.54 3.92
CA LYS A 31 -36.48 4.54 3.09
C LYS A 31 -36.21 3.10 3.57
N THR A 32 -35.12 2.85 4.29
CA THR A 32 -34.76 1.49 4.73
C THR A 32 -35.81 0.90 5.68
N THR A 33 -36.15 -0.37 5.45
CA THR A 33 -37.05 -1.14 6.33
C THR A 33 -36.32 -2.35 6.88
N LEU A 34 -36.74 -2.82 8.06
CA LEU A 34 -36.19 -4.06 8.62
C LEU A 34 -36.46 -5.27 7.71
N ALA A 35 -37.59 -5.25 6.98
CA ALA A 35 -37.91 -6.28 5.99
C ALA A 35 -36.84 -6.36 4.89
N ARG A 36 -36.39 -5.21 4.37
CA ARG A 36 -35.30 -5.14 3.39
C ARG A 36 -33.99 -5.69 3.95
N VAL A 37 -33.62 -5.29 5.17
CA VAL A 37 -32.40 -5.77 5.84
C VAL A 37 -32.42 -7.30 5.96
N ILE A 38 -33.55 -7.89 6.36
CA ILE A 38 -33.68 -9.35 6.46
C ILE A 38 -33.59 -10.01 5.08
N CYS A 39 -34.23 -9.44 4.06
CA CYS A 39 -34.14 -9.94 2.68
C CYS A 39 -32.72 -9.91 2.12
N ASP A 40 -31.92 -8.89 2.44
CA ASP A 40 -30.54 -8.77 1.97
C ASP A 40 -29.55 -9.67 2.74
N THR A 41 -29.87 -9.98 4.01
CA THR A 41 -28.94 -10.71 4.89
C THR A 41 -29.24 -12.19 5.02
N SER A 42 -30.39 -12.66 4.56
CA SER A 42 -30.85 -14.05 4.74
C SER A 42 -30.93 -14.82 3.43
N ASP A 43 -30.18 -15.92 3.34
CA ASP A 43 -30.11 -16.76 2.13
C ASP A 43 -31.44 -17.46 1.77
N ASN A 44 -32.25 -17.79 2.79
CA ASN A 44 -33.45 -18.64 2.62
C ASN A 44 -34.77 -17.88 2.72
N ILE A 45 -34.76 -16.56 2.94
CA ILE A 45 -35.98 -15.76 3.07
C ILE A 45 -36.25 -15.08 1.73
N ARG A 46 -37.25 -15.61 1.00
CA ARG A 46 -37.69 -15.04 -0.29
C ARG A 46 -38.97 -14.22 -0.18
N PHE A 47 -39.75 -14.45 0.86
CA PHE A 47 -41.01 -13.76 1.13
C PHE A 47 -41.02 -13.30 2.58
N ILE A 48 -41.38 -12.05 2.81
CA ILE A 48 -41.49 -11.45 4.14
C ILE A 48 -42.57 -10.38 4.14
N GLN A 49 -43.19 -10.19 5.29
CA GLN A 49 -44.11 -9.08 5.52
C GLN A 49 -43.36 -7.74 5.56
N HIS A 50 -43.95 -6.67 5.03
CA HIS A 50 -43.30 -5.36 4.99
C HIS A 50 -43.11 -4.76 6.41
N ASN A 51 -44.09 -4.94 7.30
CA ASN A 51 -44.02 -4.50 8.69
C ASN A 51 -43.64 -5.66 9.62
N VAL A 52 -42.34 -5.88 9.81
CA VAL A 52 -41.79 -7.03 10.55
C VAL A 52 -42.25 -7.08 12.01
N PHE A 53 -42.50 -5.92 12.65
CA PHE A 53 -42.95 -5.86 14.04
C PHE A 53 -44.47 -6.08 14.22
N SER A 54 -45.23 -6.09 13.13
CA SER A 54 -46.66 -6.38 13.17
C SER A 54 -46.91 -7.85 12.81
N LEU A 55 -48.00 -8.41 13.32
CA LEU A 55 -48.43 -9.74 12.92
C LEU A 55 -48.77 -9.74 11.42
N GLN A 56 -48.56 -10.89 10.80
CA GLN A 56 -48.99 -11.12 9.43
C GLN A 56 -50.52 -11.14 9.36
N ASP A 57 -51.08 -10.51 8.34
CA ASP A 57 -52.50 -10.59 8.01
C ASP A 57 -52.68 -10.68 6.49
N ASP A 58 -53.90 -11.00 6.05
CA ASP A 58 -54.21 -11.22 4.64
C ASP A 58 -54.52 -9.91 3.87
N TYR A 59 -54.57 -8.76 4.55
CA TYR A 59 -55.13 -7.52 3.99
C TYR A 59 -54.11 -6.40 3.81
N GLY A 60 -53.18 -6.23 4.76
CA GLY A 60 -52.24 -5.11 4.82
C GLY A 60 -50.80 -5.50 5.16
N ASN A 61 -50.55 -6.64 5.80
CA ASN A 61 -49.20 -7.11 6.16
C ASN A 61 -48.93 -8.55 5.67
N CYS A 62 -49.41 -8.88 4.47
CA CYS A 62 -49.16 -10.17 3.86
C CYS A 62 -47.69 -10.30 3.42
N PRO A 63 -47.11 -11.51 3.39
CA PRO A 63 -45.75 -11.71 2.94
C PRO A 63 -45.65 -11.44 1.45
N VAL A 64 -44.73 -10.55 1.07
CA VAL A 64 -44.44 -10.21 -0.31
C VAL A 64 -43.04 -10.67 -0.67
N SER A 65 -42.78 -10.85 -1.96
CA SER A 65 -41.45 -11.23 -2.44
C SER A 65 -40.42 -10.16 -2.09
N CYS A 66 -39.22 -10.58 -1.65
CA CYS A 66 -38.08 -9.70 -1.42
C CYS A 66 -37.62 -8.94 -2.68
N SER A 67 -38.02 -9.39 -3.87
CA SER A 67 -37.74 -8.72 -5.15
C SER A 67 -38.85 -7.75 -5.59
N SER A 68 -39.92 -7.62 -4.79
CA SER A 68 -41.02 -6.71 -5.11
C SER A 68 -40.66 -5.25 -4.81
N SER A 69 -41.32 -4.31 -5.50
CA SER A 69 -41.20 -2.87 -5.27
C SER A 69 -41.87 -2.39 -3.97
N ILE A 70 -42.38 -3.29 -3.14
CA ILE A 70 -42.92 -2.97 -1.82
C ILE A 70 -41.77 -2.94 -0.79
N ILE A 71 -40.71 -3.70 -1.04
CA ILE A 71 -39.52 -3.78 -0.18
C ILE A 71 -38.32 -3.22 -0.96
N ASP A 72 -38.35 -1.89 -1.13
CA ASP A 72 -37.34 -1.16 -1.89
C ASP A 72 -35.94 -1.25 -1.25
N GLY A 73 -34.94 -1.35 -2.13
CA GLY A 73 -33.52 -1.32 -1.76
C GLY A 73 -32.99 0.08 -1.55
N ILE A 74 -31.97 0.16 -0.69
CA ILE A 74 -31.17 1.38 -0.54
C ILE A 74 -30.34 1.62 -1.80
N ASN A 75 -30.34 2.85 -2.29
CA ASN A 75 -29.53 3.26 -3.41
C ASN A 75 -28.18 3.80 -2.92
N PHE A 76 -27.14 2.96 -2.94
CA PHE A 76 -25.80 3.34 -2.50
C PHE A 76 -25.07 4.34 -3.43
N SER A 77 -25.63 4.68 -4.60
CA SER A 77 -24.97 5.65 -5.50
C SER A 77 -24.81 7.04 -4.89
N VAL A 78 -25.63 7.41 -3.91
CA VAL A 78 -25.55 8.71 -3.21
C VAL A 78 -24.42 8.79 -2.16
N TRP A 79 -23.75 7.66 -1.87
CA TRP A 79 -22.52 7.61 -1.07
C TRP A 79 -21.26 7.55 -1.93
N LYS A 80 -21.41 7.61 -3.25
CA LYS A 80 -20.25 7.64 -4.14
C LYS A 80 -19.52 8.96 -3.95
N ASP A 81 -18.27 8.87 -3.53
CA ASP A 81 -17.39 10.03 -3.50
C ASP A 81 -17.16 10.51 -4.95
N GLU A 82 -17.65 11.71 -5.24
CA GLU A 82 -17.38 12.41 -6.51
C GLU A 82 -15.98 13.06 -6.50
N GLU A 83 -15.11 12.67 -5.56
CA GLU A 83 -13.70 13.06 -5.62
C GLU A 83 -13.15 12.61 -6.98
N PRO A 84 -12.63 13.54 -7.80
CA PRO A 84 -12.03 13.15 -9.06
C PRO A 84 -10.93 12.16 -8.73
N LYS A 85 -10.97 10.97 -9.35
CA LYS A 85 -9.86 10.02 -9.28
C LYS A 85 -8.60 10.81 -9.55
N ARG A 86 -7.77 11.04 -8.52
CA ARG A 86 -6.57 11.85 -8.66
C ARG A 86 -5.76 11.20 -9.77
N ALA A 87 -5.69 11.86 -10.92
CA ALA A 87 -4.90 11.37 -12.03
C ALA A 87 -3.46 11.33 -11.53
N VAL A 88 -2.95 10.13 -11.29
CA VAL A 88 -1.55 9.97 -10.91
C VAL A 88 -0.77 10.28 -12.19
N PRO A 89 0.03 11.37 -12.24
CA PRO A 89 0.75 11.76 -13.45
C PRO A 89 1.83 10.75 -13.83
N ILE A 90 2.23 9.90 -12.85
CA ILE A 90 3.23 8.86 -13.04
C ILE A 90 2.60 7.67 -13.76
N THR A 91 2.95 7.52 -15.04
CA THR A 91 2.61 6.34 -15.85
C THR A 91 3.70 5.28 -15.76
N LYS A 92 3.42 4.05 -16.21
CA LYS A 92 4.45 3.00 -16.33
C LYS A 92 5.65 3.46 -17.17
N ALA A 93 5.41 4.18 -18.26
CA ALA A 93 6.46 4.74 -19.11
C ALA A 93 7.33 5.76 -18.36
N THR A 94 6.71 6.59 -17.51
CA THR A 94 7.43 7.53 -16.64
C THR A 94 8.34 6.80 -15.65
N VAL A 95 7.89 5.68 -15.07
CA VAL A 95 8.70 4.84 -14.18
C VAL A 95 9.88 4.21 -14.94
N GLU A 96 9.64 3.66 -16.13
CA GLU A 96 10.71 3.10 -16.97
C GLU A 96 11.75 4.17 -17.36
N LYS A 97 11.30 5.37 -17.71
CA LYS A 97 12.16 6.53 -18.00
C LYS A 97 12.98 6.91 -16.76
N ALA A 98 12.37 6.97 -15.58
CA ALA A 98 13.06 7.29 -14.33
C ALA A 98 14.10 6.23 -13.95
N ILE A 99 13.80 4.94 -14.12
CA ILE A 99 14.77 3.85 -13.90
C ILE A 99 15.96 3.99 -14.86
N ARG A 100 15.71 4.26 -16.14
CA ARG A 100 16.77 4.47 -17.14
C ARG A 100 17.69 5.63 -16.76
N LEU A 101 17.11 6.77 -16.37
CA LEU A 101 17.87 7.93 -15.88
C LEU A 101 18.62 7.61 -14.59
N GLY A 102 18.00 6.86 -13.68
CA GLY A 102 18.63 6.39 -12.44
C GLY A 102 19.84 5.50 -12.68
N ILE A 103 19.81 4.60 -13.68
CA ILE A 103 20.95 3.77 -14.06
C ILE A 103 22.11 4.63 -14.56
N GLU A 104 21.84 5.59 -15.44
CA GLU A 104 22.86 6.49 -15.98
C GLU A 104 23.53 7.30 -14.86
N GLN A 105 22.72 7.86 -13.96
CA GLN A 105 23.18 8.62 -12.79
C GLN A 105 24.01 7.74 -11.84
N TYR A 106 23.54 6.52 -11.56
CA TYR A 106 24.24 5.56 -10.70
C TYR A 106 25.62 5.19 -11.27
N ASN A 107 25.71 4.91 -12.58
CA ASN A 107 26.98 4.59 -13.23
C ASN A 107 27.99 5.74 -13.13
N ARG A 108 27.53 6.99 -13.33
CA ARG A 108 28.37 8.19 -13.15
C ARG A 108 28.89 8.31 -11.71
N LEU A 109 28.04 8.05 -10.72
CA LEU A 109 28.44 8.07 -9.31
C LEU A 109 29.50 6.99 -9.01
N GLN A 110 29.30 5.77 -9.49
CA GLN A 110 30.23 4.66 -9.31
C GLN A 110 31.60 4.94 -9.96
N GLU A 111 31.62 5.52 -11.16
CA GLU A 111 32.88 5.94 -11.79
C GLU A 111 33.61 7.01 -10.97
N SER A 112 32.87 7.99 -10.45
CA SER A 112 33.44 9.07 -9.63
C SER A 112 34.03 8.53 -8.32
N GLU A 113 33.33 7.60 -7.67
CA GLU A 113 33.78 6.92 -6.46
C GLU A 113 35.02 6.09 -6.74
N GLY A 114 35.01 5.31 -7.83
CA GLY A 114 36.17 4.52 -8.26
C GLY A 114 37.40 5.37 -8.61
N ARG A 115 37.22 6.60 -9.12
CA ARG A 115 38.34 7.54 -9.33
C ARG A 115 38.89 8.05 -7.99
N ARG A 116 38.01 8.40 -7.03
CA ARG A 116 38.42 8.83 -5.69
C ARG A 116 39.17 7.72 -4.95
N ILE A 117 38.67 6.49 -4.99
CA ILE A 117 39.34 5.33 -4.39
C ILE A 117 40.74 5.14 -4.98
N ARG A 118 40.89 5.20 -6.31
CA ARG A 118 42.19 5.07 -6.98
C ARG A 118 43.14 6.23 -6.67
N ALA A 119 42.63 7.43 -6.41
CA ALA A 119 43.45 8.57 -5.98
C ALA A 119 44.06 8.38 -4.59
N HIS A 120 43.47 7.55 -3.73
CA HIS A 120 44.05 7.19 -2.43
C HIS A 120 45.20 6.17 -2.51
N GLY A 121 45.50 5.65 -3.71
CA GLY A 121 46.60 4.75 -3.95
C GLY A 121 46.20 3.52 -4.77
N PRO A 122 47.18 2.77 -5.31
CA PRO A 122 46.90 1.54 -6.02
C PRO A 122 46.31 0.49 -5.07
N PRO A 123 45.42 -0.38 -5.56
CA PRO A 123 44.90 -1.48 -4.76
C PRO A 123 46.04 -2.38 -4.26
N PRO A 124 45.91 -2.98 -3.07
CA PRO A 124 46.94 -3.87 -2.53
C PRO A 124 47.21 -5.03 -3.50
N ASN A 125 48.49 -5.34 -3.70
CA ASN A 125 48.93 -6.37 -4.62
C ASN A 125 48.40 -7.74 -4.17
N ARG A 126 47.68 -8.46 -5.05
CA ARG A 126 47.16 -9.80 -4.76
C ARG A 126 48.23 -10.85 -4.45
N ASN A 127 49.45 -10.62 -4.90
CA ASN A 127 50.60 -11.50 -4.65
C ASN A 127 51.37 -11.11 -3.38
N SER A 128 51.00 -10.01 -2.72
CA SER A 128 51.55 -9.65 -1.42
C SER A 128 50.88 -10.51 -0.36
N GLN A 129 51.64 -11.41 0.27
CA GLN A 129 51.22 -12.15 1.47
C GLN A 129 51.14 -11.23 2.70
N SER A 130 50.52 -10.05 2.57
CA SER A 130 50.30 -9.15 3.70
C SER A 130 49.08 -9.62 4.50
N ALA A 131 49.20 -9.56 5.83
CA ALA A 131 48.07 -9.84 6.73
C ALA A 131 46.85 -8.94 6.40
N VAL A 132 47.11 -7.71 5.96
CA VAL A 132 46.09 -6.73 5.54
C VAL A 132 45.31 -7.23 4.31
N PHE A 133 46.01 -7.77 3.30
CA PHE A 133 45.35 -8.31 2.10
C PHE A 133 44.50 -9.55 2.40
N SER A 134 45.02 -10.47 3.21
CA SER A 134 44.28 -11.66 3.64
C SER A 134 43.03 -11.28 4.45
N HIS A 135 43.15 -10.34 5.39
CA HIS A 135 42.01 -9.81 6.14
C HIS A 135 40.98 -9.13 5.22
N ALA A 136 41.41 -8.26 4.31
CA ALA A 136 40.52 -7.59 3.37
C ALA A 136 39.79 -8.57 2.44
N SER A 137 40.45 -9.65 2.03
CA SER A 137 39.85 -10.71 1.22
C SER A 137 38.80 -11.51 2.00
N LEU A 138 39.01 -11.74 3.30
CA LEU A 138 38.01 -12.39 4.17
C LEU A 138 36.80 -11.49 4.46
N MET A 139 36.99 -10.17 4.44
CA MET A 139 35.94 -9.17 4.60
C MET A 139 35.25 -8.77 3.28
N ALA A 140 35.60 -9.41 2.16
CA ALA A 140 35.02 -9.10 0.87
C ALA A 140 33.51 -9.42 0.84
N PRO A 141 32.66 -8.53 0.30
CA PRO A 141 31.23 -8.77 0.22
C PRO A 141 30.89 -9.94 -0.71
N LYS A 142 29.80 -10.65 -0.38
CA LYS A 142 29.25 -11.71 -1.24
C LYS A 142 28.72 -11.11 -2.54
N ARG A 143 28.67 -11.92 -3.61
CA ARG A 143 28.11 -11.49 -4.91
C ARG A 143 26.66 -11.03 -4.79
N GLU A 144 25.84 -11.76 -4.05
CA GLU A 144 24.44 -11.39 -3.81
C GLU A 144 24.32 -10.02 -3.13
N SER A 145 25.20 -9.72 -2.16
CA SER A 145 25.21 -8.42 -1.49
C SER A 145 25.60 -7.29 -2.44
N LEU A 146 26.50 -7.55 -3.39
CA LEU A 146 26.85 -6.59 -4.44
C LEU A 146 25.69 -6.34 -5.42
N ASP A 147 24.95 -7.39 -5.78
CA ASP A 147 23.79 -7.26 -6.67
C ASP A 147 22.66 -6.48 -5.98
N ILE A 148 22.38 -6.76 -4.71
CA ILE A 148 21.41 -5.99 -3.90
C ILE A 148 21.86 -4.54 -3.75
N ALA A 149 23.14 -4.30 -3.48
CA ALA A 149 23.66 -2.93 -3.38
C ALA A 149 23.52 -2.18 -4.70
N ARG A 150 23.75 -2.84 -5.84
CA ARG A 150 23.56 -2.26 -7.17
C ARG A 150 22.10 -1.93 -7.44
N THR A 151 21.17 -2.86 -7.20
CA THR A 151 19.74 -2.62 -7.42
C THR A 151 19.23 -1.52 -6.50
N ALA A 152 19.60 -1.52 -5.23
CA ALA A 152 19.26 -0.46 -4.28
C ALA A 152 19.81 0.91 -4.73
N GLY A 153 21.04 0.96 -5.25
CA GLY A 153 21.63 2.18 -5.78
C GLY A 153 20.87 2.74 -6.99
N VAL A 154 20.50 1.88 -7.94
CA VAL A 154 19.68 2.27 -9.10
C VAL A 154 18.30 2.77 -8.66
N LEU A 155 17.63 2.05 -7.76
CA LEU A 155 16.31 2.42 -7.24
C LEU A 155 16.34 3.74 -6.46
N ARG A 156 17.43 4.01 -5.73
CA ARG A 156 17.64 5.29 -5.03
C ARG A 156 17.68 6.45 -6.02
N GLU A 157 18.50 6.33 -7.07
CA GLU A 157 18.63 7.39 -8.07
C GLU A 157 17.35 7.54 -8.91
N ALA A 158 16.67 6.43 -9.24
CA ALA A 158 15.37 6.48 -9.92
C ALA A 158 14.30 7.18 -9.07
N THR A 159 14.25 6.89 -7.77
CA THR A 159 13.36 7.59 -6.82
C THR A 159 13.68 9.07 -6.76
N LYS A 160 14.96 9.44 -6.76
CA LYS A 160 15.39 10.84 -6.80
C LYS A 160 14.88 11.56 -8.06
N VAL A 161 14.93 10.89 -9.22
CA VAL A 161 14.39 11.43 -10.48
C VAL A 161 12.88 11.64 -10.40
N LEU A 162 12.13 10.69 -9.83
CA LEU A 162 10.67 10.81 -9.67
C LEU A 162 10.28 11.93 -8.71
N VAL A 163 10.98 12.07 -7.59
CA VAL A 163 10.66 13.05 -6.55
C VAL A 163 11.03 14.48 -6.97
N HIS A 164 12.20 14.67 -7.59
CA HIS A 164 12.64 16.00 -8.03
C HIS A 164 12.16 16.36 -9.44
N GLY A 165 11.69 15.40 -10.24
CA GLY A 165 11.26 15.62 -11.62
C GLY A 165 12.40 15.95 -12.59
N THR A 166 13.66 15.71 -12.22
CA THR A 166 14.82 16.05 -13.06
C THR A 166 14.89 15.16 -14.29
N GLY A 167 14.73 15.73 -15.49
CA GLY A 167 14.71 14.98 -16.75
C GLY A 167 13.35 14.37 -17.11
N LEU A 168 12.30 14.70 -16.36
CA LEU A 168 10.90 14.38 -16.68
C LEU A 168 10.20 15.60 -17.28
N ASP A 169 9.23 15.33 -18.15
CA ASP A 169 8.38 16.36 -18.76
C ASP A 169 7.37 16.90 -17.73
N ASP A 170 6.81 18.10 -17.91
CA ASP A 170 5.98 18.74 -16.87
C ASP A 170 4.70 17.95 -16.52
N ASN A 171 4.18 17.18 -17.47
CA ASN A 171 3.05 16.26 -17.29
C ASN A 171 3.43 14.92 -16.62
N GLU A 172 4.72 14.61 -16.52
CA GLU A 172 5.25 13.40 -15.88
C GLU A 172 5.72 13.64 -14.44
N LYS A 173 5.79 14.90 -14.01
CA LYS A 173 6.21 15.29 -12.67
C LYS A 173 5.11 15.03 -11.64
N LEU A 174 5.53 14.84 -10.39
CA LEU A 174 4.60 14.79 -9.27
C LEU A 174 3.75 16.08 -9.21
N PRO A 175 2.47 15.98 -8.78
CA PRO A 175 1.60 17.15 -8.69
C PRO A 175 2.17 18.23 -7.77
N VAL A 176 1.86 19.49 -8.08
CA VAL A 176 2.24 20.64 -7.25
C VAL A 176 1.67 20.45 -5.84
N GLY A 177 2.53 20.49 -4.82
CA GLY A 177 2.18 20.22 -3.42
C GLY A 177 2.58 18.84 -2.90
N LEU A 178 3.14 17.96 -3.75
CA LEU A 178 3.73 16.68 -3.33
C LEU A 178 5.27 16.75 -3.31
N ASP A 179 5.82 17.78 -2.65
CA ASP A 179 7.26 17.98 -2.51
C ASP A 179 7.87 17.05 -1.45
N VAL A 180 9.20 17.03 -1.35
CA VAL A 180 9.93 16.17 -0.39
C VAL A 180 9.44 16.42 1.05
N ALA A 181 9.20 17.68 1.41
CA ALA A 181 8.75 18.05 2.75
C ALA A 181 7.35 17.50 3.04
N THR A 182 6.43 17.66 2.09
CA THR A 182 5.06 17.12 2.23
C THR A 182 5.07 15.59 2.27
N LEU A 183 5.89 14.93 1.44
CA LEU A 183 6.04 13.48 1.47
C LEU A 183 6.61 12.98 2.81
N GLN A 184 7.61 13.67 3.37
CA GLN A 184 8.15 13.33 4.69
C GLN A 184 7.11 13.43 5.82
N GLN A 185 6.17 14.36 5.70
CA GLN A 185 5.08 14.52 6.66
C GLN A 185 3.97 13.47 6.47
N LEU A 186 3.64 13.12 5.21
CA LEU A 186 2.53 12.22 4.90
C LEU A 186 2.89 10.72 4.99
N LEU A 187 4.10 10.33 4.57
CA LEU A 187 4.48 8.92 4.48
C LEU A 187 4.38 8.12 5.81
N PRO A 188 4.67 8.70 7.00
CA PRO A 188 4.49 7.97 8.26
C PRO A 188 3.03 7.56 8.54
N ASP A 189 2.06 8.33 8.03
CA ASP A 189 0.63 8.07 8.22
C ASP A 189 0.07 7.14 7.14
N VAL A 190 0.85 6.82 6.10
CA VAL A 190 0.45 5.92 5.01
C VAL A 190 0.78 4.48 5.39
N GLU A 191 -0.25 3.67 5.55
CA GLU A 191 -0.12 2.23 5.74
C GLU A 191 0.41 1.56 4.45
N VAL A 192 1.73 1.43 4.36
CA VAL A 192 2.40 0.89 3.17
C VAL A 192 2.17 -0.62 3.00
N GLU A 193 1.71 -1.33 4.02
CA GLU A 193 1.51 -2.79 3.98
C GLU A 193 0.50 -3.23 2.91
N LYS A 194 -0.52 -2.40 2.64
CA LYS A 194 -1.50 -2.65 1.57
C LYS A 194 -1.01 -2.29 0.18
N ILE A 195 -0.01 -1.41 0.09
CA ILE A 195 0.54 -0.86 -1.16
C ILE A 195 1.74 -1.67 -1.63
N VAL A 196 2.62 -2.02 -0.69
CA VAL A 196 3.73 -2.92 -0.87
C VAL A 196 3.16 -4.33 -0.79
N GLY A 197 2.54 -4.78 -1.89
CA GLY A 197 2.28 -6.19 -2.12
C GLY A 197 3.58 -7.01 -2.06
N ASN A 198 3.53 -8.30 -2.38
CA ASN A 198 4.71 -9.18 -2.32
C ASN A 198 5.95 -8.55 -2.98
N PHE A 199 6.86 -8.01 -2.17
CA PHE A 199 8.08 -7.31 -2.60
C PHE A 199 9.26 -8.27 -2.74
N THR A 200 9.04 -9.57 -2.52
CA THR A 200 10.06 -10.60 -2.75
C THR A 200 10.67 -10.53 -4.16
N PRO A 201 9.92 -10.22 -5.25
CA PRO A 201 10.51 -10.06 -6.57
C PRO A 201 11.54 -8.92 -6.64
N PHE A 202 11.37 -7.84 -5.87
CA PHE A 202 12.33 -6.72 -5.81
C PHE A 202 13.54 -7.02 -4.93
N LEU A 203 13.43 -7.99 -4.01
CA LEU A 203 14.56 -8.53 -3.26
C LEU A 203 15.36 -9.58 -4.05
N GLY A 204 15.00 -9.80 -5.32
CA GLY A 204 15.69 -10.74 -6.21
C GLY A 204 15.39 -12.21 -5.91
N ARG A 205 14.26 -12.53 -5.25
CA ARG A 205 13.89 -13.91 -4.92
C ARG A 205 12.39 -14.17 -5.07
N ASP A 206 12.03 -15.21 -5.82
CA ASP A 206 10.85 -16.05 -5.53
C ASP A 206 10.87 -16.44 -4.04
N PRO A 207 9.71 -16.67 -3.37
CA PRO A 207 9.58 -16.56 -1.91
C PRO A 207 10.74 -17.22 -1.19
N LEU A 208 11.36 -16.46 -0.27
CA LEU A 208 12.46 -16.91 0.58
C LEU A 208 12.24 -18.39 0.92
N PRO A 209 13.13 -19.31 0.47
CA PRO A 209 13.12 -20.65 1.04
C PRO A 209 13.16 -20.44 2.54
N LYS A 210 12.16 -20.97 3.26
CA LYS A 210 12.21 -21.03 4.72
C LYS A 210 13.60 -21.57 5.07
N GLU A 211 14.42 -20.71 5.63
CA GLU A 211 15.73 -21.03 6.19
C GLU A 211 16.63 -21.91 5.30
N GLN A 212 17.37 -21.29 4.38
CA GLN A 212 18.63 -21.89 3.96
C GLN A 212 19.73 -20.84 3.90
N CYS A 213 20.68 -21.00 4.83
CA CYS A 213 21.98 -20.35 4.89
C CYS A 213 22.08 -18.96 5.56
N LEU A 214 21.67 -18.88 6.83
CA LEU A 214 22.55 -18.22 7.82
C LEU A 214 22.84 -19.25 8.91
N PRO A 215 24.11 -19.63 9.15
CA PRO A 215 24.43 -20.40 10.34
C PRO A 215 23.98 -19.55 11.53
N GLN A 216 22.98 -20.03 12.28
CA GLN A 216 22.65 -19.42 13.56
C GLN A 216 23.95 -19.39 14.38
N PRO A 217 24.28 -18.28 15.08
CA PRO A 217 25.38 -18.27 16.03
C PRO A 217 24.94 -19.06 17.28
N LEU A 218 24.64 -20.34 17.09
CA LEU A 218 24.54 -21.29 18.19
C LEU A 218 25.98 -21.54 18.67
N PRO A 219 26.20 -21.67 19.99
CA PRO A 219 27.49 -22.05 20.52
C PRO A 219 27.94 -23.34 19.81
N CYS A 220 29.23 -23.45 19.49
CA CYS A 220 29.80 -24.65 18.90
C CYS A 220 29.50 -25.86 19.79
N ASP A 221 28.42 -26.57 19.49
CA ASP A 221 28.07 -27.80 20.16
C ASP A 221 28.92 -28.92 19.56
N HIS A 222 29.77 -29.50 20.39
CA HIS A 222 30.71 -30.55 20.04
C HIS A 222 30.03 -31.92 19.90
N THR A 223 28.72 -32.02 20.14
CA THR A 223 28.02 -33.31 20.23
C THR A 223 27.38 -33.81 18.93
N THR A 224 27.27 -33.00 17.88
CA THR A 224 26.65 -33.45 16.61
C THR A 224 27.63 -33.37 15.43
N LYS A 225 28.15 -34.53 15.03
CA LYS A 225 29.23 -34.66 14.02
C LYS A 225 28.80 -34.40 12.57
N TYR A 226 27.51 -34.44 12.25
CA TYR A 226 27.02 -34.17 10.89
C TYR A 226 25.61 -33.58 10.95
N ARG A 227 25.51 -32.26 10.75
CA ARG A 227 24.34 -31.62 10.16
C ARG A 227 24.82 -30.52 9.22
#